data_AF-A0AAF0DPN5-F1
#
_entry.id   AF-A0AAF0DPN5-F1
#
_cell.length_a   1.000
_cell.length_b   1.000
_cell.length_c   1.000
_cell.angle_alpha   90.00
_cell.angle_beta   90.00
_cell.angle_gamma   90.00
#
_symmetry.space_group_name_H-M   'P 1'
#
loop_
_entity.id
_entity.type
_entity.pdbx_description
1 polymer ?
#
loop_
_entity_poly.entity_id
_entity_poly.type
_entity_poly.pdbx_seq_one_letter_code
_entity_poly.pdbx_strand_id
1 'polypeptide(L)'
;MPNASNSSSPSNQPNPDSIPVLLLKTKSTPHDGYEEYFLSPARTYTYEPIFIPVLEHKFDEENLRKVRDLFLSGALKRKYGGLVFTSQRAVEGFSRMIVEEVGQALSSEASRHLALYTVGPATYRSLDTLRTSHLPHATLAGKDAGTGEMLASLILQHYNNNNNNNNDLERNRLAAAKSEEGNGGGSGNRKLPLLFLVGETHRDVIPKTLMSAELPADERIHVDEVVVYRTGVMESFREEFRSTLEKVMGDDDGDDDGDGSRRRPVWVVVFSPTGCDAMVDILGIAAARDGLEDREASCVQVGNNRRRRRDCYIATIGPTTRDHLRLKFGVEPDVCAEKPSPDGVGGAIEMVMGARAEEKE
;
A
#
# COMPACT_ATOMS: atom_id res chain seq x y z
N MET A 1 -34.27 45.02 14.62
CA MET A 1 -33.59 43.97 15.40
C MET A 1 -34.41 42.68 15.33
N PRO A 2 -34.12 41.78 14.38
CA PRO A 2 -34.53 40.39 14.47
C PRO A 2 -33.33 39.47 14.74
N ASN A 3 -33.57 38.48 15.60
CA ASN A 3 -32.66 37.44 16.06
C ASN A 3 -32.12 36.58 14.90
N ALA A 4 -30.81 36.39 14.87
CA ALA A 4 -30.17 35.34 14.08
C ALA A 4 -30.34 34.01 14.83
N SER A 5 -31.08 33.09 14.23
CA SER A 5 -31.16 31.69 14.62
C SER A 5 -29.82 31.00 14.34
N ASN A 6 -29.16 30.62 15.43
CA ASN A 6 -27.91 29.87 15.46
C ASN A 6 -28.19 28.42 14.98
N SER A 7 -27.65 28.02 13.83
CA SER A 7 -27.68 26.63 13.37
C SER A 7 -26.61 25.83 14.12
N SER A 8 -27.03 25.05 15.10
CA SER A 8 -26.19 24.12 15.86
C SER A 8 -25.68 22.98 14.97
N SER A 9 -24.36 22.78 14.98
CA SER A 9 -23.67 21.62 14.41
C SER A 9 -24.25 20.30 14.94
N PRO A 10 -24.32 19.23 14.13
CA PRO A 10 -24.81 17.94 14.61
C PRO A 10 -23.81 17.35 15.62
N SER A 11 -24.34 17.00 16.78
CA SER A 11 -23.66 16.35 17.88
C SER A 11 -23.10 14.99 17.46
N ASN A 12 -21.79 14.80 17.65
CA ASN A 12 -21.06 13.54 17.39
C ASN A 12 -21.25 12.53 18.53
N GLN A 13 -22.50 12.18 18.85
CA GLN A 13 -22.80 11.05 19.74
C GLN A 13 -23.25 9.86 18.88
N PRO A 14 -22.68 8.65 19.08
CA PRO A 14 -23.08 7.47 18.33
C PRO A 14 -24.56 7.19 18.59
N ASN A 15 -25.32 7.00 17.50
CA ASN A 15 -26.73 6.63 17.60
C ASN A 15 -26.80 5.20 18.18
N PRO A 16 -27.45 4.97 19.33
CA PRO A 16 -27.47 3.64 19.95
C PRO A 16 -28.08 2.55 19.06
N ASP A 17 -28.90 2.94 18.07
CA ASP A 17 -29.59 2.05 17.14
C ASP A 17 -28.81 1.76 15.83
N SER A 18 -27.68 2.43 15.57
CA SER A 18 -26.90 2.19 14.35
C SER A 18 -26.02 0.96 14.45
N ILE A 19 -25.99 0.15 13.38
CA ILE A 19 -25.17 -1.04 13.24
C ILE A 19 -23.73 -0.63 12.89
N PRO A 20 -22.73 -0.90 13.74
CA PRO A 20 -21.35 -0.55 13.44
C PRO A 20 -20.78 -1.44 12.33
N VAL A 21 -20.15 -0.81 11.34
CA VAL A 21 -19.47 -1.47 10.22
C VAL A 21 -18.01 -1.01 10.19
N LEU A 22 -17.12 -1.82 10.76
CA LEU A 22 -15.69 -1.57 10.82
C LEU A 22 -15.06 -1.94 9.46
N LEU A 23 -14.69 -0.93 8.69
CA LEU A 23 -14.08 -1.05 7.38
C LEU A 23 -12.56 -1.06 7.52
N LEU A 24 -11.93 -2.23 7.35
CA LEU A 24 -10.48 -2.39 7.44
C LEU A 24 -9.78 -1.92 6.16
N LYS A 25 -9.88 -0.62 5.90
CA LYS A 25 -9.28 0.11 4.77
C LYS A 25 -9.05 1.58 5.14
N THR A 26 -8.13 2.21 4.43
CA THR A 26 -7.99 3.67 4.47
C THR A 26 -9.18 4.33 3.77
N LYS A 27 -9.77 5.35 4.41
CA LYS A 27 -10.84 6.16 3.81
C LYS A 27 -10.32 6.93 2.59
N SER A 28 -11.04 6.86 1.47
CA SER A 28 -10.74 7.59 0.25
C SER A 28 -11.16 9.05 0.37
N THR A 29 -10.42 9.96 -0.27
CA THR A 29 -10.68 11.40 -0.27
C THR A 29 -10.72 11.95 -1.70
N PRO A 30 -11.59 12.92 -2.03
CA PRO A 30 -12.52 13.61 -1.13
C PRO A 30 -13.80 12.83 -0.80
N HIS A 31 -14.09 11.76 -1.53
CA HIS A 31 -15.29 10.94 -1.38
C HIS A 31 -14.92 9.46 -1.23
N ASP A 32 -15.65 8.73 -0.36
CA ASP A 32 -15.52 7.28 -0.21
C ASP A 32 -16.86 6.59 -0.46
N GLY A 33 -16.92 5.74 -1.48
CA GLY A 33 -18.16 5.07 -1.86
C GLY A 33 -18.74 4.14 -0.80
N TYR A 34 -17.94 3.62 0.15
CA TYR A 34 -18.47 2.81 1.25
C TYR A 34 -19.14 3.69 2.31
N GLU A 35 -18.57 4.87 2.58
CA GLU A 35 -19.20 5.84 3.47
C GLU A 35 -20.55 6.30 2.91
N GLU A 36 -20.57 6.71 1.64
CA GLU A 36 -21.79 7.13 0.95
C GLU A 36 -22.87 6.03 0.93
N TYR A 37 -22.44 4.78 0.72
CA TYR A 37 -23.34 3.64 0.72
C TYR A 37 -23.94 3.36 2.10
N PHE A 38 -23.12 3.22 3.14
CA PHE A 38 -23.59 2.85 4.48
C PHE A 38 -24.33 3.99 5.19
N LEU A 39 -24.01 5.25 4.89
CA LEU A 39 -24.75 6.41 5.41
C LEU A 39 -26.03 6.71 4.62
N SER A 40 -26.29 5.99 3.53
CA SER A 40 -27.48 6.23 2.71
C SER A 40 -28.77 5.95 3.50
N PRO A 41 -29.73 6.89 3.57
CA PRO A 41 -31.01 6.66 4.26
C PRO A 41 -31.91 5.66 3.52
N ALA A 42 -31.53 5.24 2.31
CA ALA A 42 -32.24 4.22 1.52
C ALA A 42 -31.90 2.78 1.94
N ARG A 43 -31.05 2.59 2.95
CA ARG A 43 -30.69 1.26 3.46
C ARG A 43 -31.81 0.67 4.31
N THR A 44 -31.86 -0.67 4.36
CA THR A 44 -32.82 -1.41 5.20
C THR A 44 -32.56 -1.21 6.69
N TYR A 45 -31.29 -1.03 7.06
CA TYR A 45 -30.84 -0.77 8.42
C TYR A 45 -30.06 0.54 8.49
N THR A 46 -30.03 1.18 9.66
CA THR A 46 -29.14 2.32 9.90
C THR A 46 -27.75 1.81 10.26
N TYR A 47 -26.73 2.25 9.53
CA TYR A 47 -25.34 1.84 9.75
C TYR A 47 -24.45 2.99 10.24
N GLU A 48 -23.36 2.61 10.89
CA GLU A 48 -22.27 3.49 11.30
C GLU A 48 -20.96 2.97 10.68
N PRO A 49 -20.52 3.47 9.52
CA PRO A 49 -19.26 3.06 8.92
C PRO A 49 -18.06 3.66 9.67
N ILE A 50 -17.16 2.81 10.16
CA ILE A 50 -15.95 3.20 10.90
C ILE A 50 -14.73 2.71 10.12
N PHE A 51 -13.92 3.64 9.62
CA PHE A 51 -12.72 3.31 8.83
C PHE A 51 -11.53 3.08 9.75
N ILE A 52 -10.86 1.94 9.58
CA ILE A 52 -9.68 1.56 10.35
C ILE A 52 -8.55 1.26 9.34
N PRO A 53 -7.61 2.21 9.16
CA PRO A 53 -6.52 2.06 8.21
C PRO A 53 -5.62 0.86 8.55
N VAL A 54 -5.50 -0.08 7.62
CA VAL A 54 -4.68 -1.30 7.81
C VAL A 54 -3.26 -1.10 7.32
N LEU A 55 -3.07 -0.41 6.20
CA LEU A 55 -1.80 -0.35 5.49
C LEU A 55 -1.15 1.02 5.65
N GLU A 56 0.15 1.03 5.93
CA GLU A 56 1.01 2.20 5.81
C GLU A 56 2.12 1.94 4.78
N HIS A 57 2.57 3.02 4.17
CA HIS A 57 3.80 3.03 3.40
C HIS A 57 4.88 3.71 4.23
N LYS A 58 5.88 2.94 4.67
CA LYS A 58 7.05 3.46 5.40
C LYS A 58 8.22 3.58 4.44
N PHE A 59 8.85 4.75 4.39
CA PHE A 59 10.06 4.94 3.61
C PHE A 59 11.23 4.21 4.28
N ASP A 60 12.09 3.61 3.46
CA ASP A 60 13.33 2.98 3.92
C ASP A 60 14.40 4.06 4.03
N GLU A 61 14.45 4.72 5.19
CA GLU A 61 15.35 5.85 5.46
C GLU A 61 16.83 5.44 5.39
N GLU A 62 17.17 4.17 5.63
CA GLU A 62 18.55 3.70 5.46
C GLU A 62 18.95 3.67 3.98
N ASN A 63 18.11 3.09 3.13
CA ASN A 63 18.38 3.00 1.71
C ASN A 63 18.27 4.37 1.01
N LEU A 64 17.32 5.22 1.41
CA LEU A 64 17.25 6.59 0.92
C LEU A 64 18.51 7.39 1.30
N ARG A 65 19.07 7.19 2.50
CA ARG A 65 20.36 7.78 2.88
C ARG A 65 21.52 7.28 2.00
N LYS A 66 21.56 5.99 1.63
CA LYS A 66 22.55 5.49 0.67
C LYS A 66 22.43 6.19 -0.69
N VAL A 67 21.19 6.41 -1.16
CA VAL A 67 20.95 7.15 -2.41
C VAL A 67 21.38 8.61 -2.27
N ARG A 68 21.02 9.29 -1.18
CA ARG A 68 21.46 10.64 -0.86
C ARG A 68 22.98 10.76 -0.86
N ASP A 69 23.69 9.84 -0.25
CA ASP A 69 25.15 9.86 -0.16
C ASP A 69 25.81 9.74 -1.55
N LEU A 70 25.16 9.09 -2.52
CA LEU A 70 25.59 9.11 -3.92
C LEU A 70 25.49 10.50 -4.55
N PHE A 71 24.47 11.29 -4.20
CA PHE A 71 24.36 12.69 -4.64
C PHE A 71 25.44 13.55 -3.97
N LEU A 72 25.58 13.45 -2.64
CA LEU A 72 26.51 14.28 -1.87
C LEU A 72 27.97 14.03 -2.24
N SER A 73 28.36 12.77 -2.47
CA SER A 73 29.71 12.39 -2.93
C SER A 73 29.94 12.63 -4.43
N GLY A 74 28.90 13.01 -5.17
CA GLY A 74 28.91 13.07 -6.63
C GLY A 74 29.17 11.73 -7.32
N ALA A 75 29.08 10.61 -6.59
CA ALA A 75 29.27 9.27 -7.13
C ALA A 75 28.13 8.83 -8.04
N LEU A 76 26.93 9.40 -7.87
CA LEU A 76 25.74 9.04 -8.67
C LEU A 76 26.04 9.07 -10.18
N LYS A 77 26.58 10.19 -10.67
CA LYS A 77 26.89 10.38 -12.10
C LYS A 77 28.05 9.53 -12.61
N ARG A 78 28.85 8.95 -11.70
CA ARG A 78 29.98 8.06 -12.05
C ARG A 78 29.55 6.60 -12.04
N LYS A 79 28.62 6.24 -11.15
CA LYS A 79 28.15 4.87 -10.95
C LYS A 79 26.94 4.55 -11.82
N TYR A 80 26.02 5.49 -12.05
CA TYR A 80 24.75 5.22 -12.71
C TYR A 80 24.49 6.12 -13.91
N GLY A 81 23.90 5.54 -14.94
CA GLY A 81 23.45 6.27 -16.13
C GLY A 81 22.01 6.78 -16.04
N GLY A 82 21.24 6.30 -15.06
CA GLY A 82 19.86 6.69 -14.89
C GLY A 82 19.20 6.07 -13.67
N LEU A 83 18.01 6.58 -13.36
CA LEU A 83 17.13 6.14 -12.29
C LEU A 83 15.83 5.59 -12.89
N VAL A 84 15.31 4.51 -12.31
CA VAL A 84 14.03 3.90 -12.71
C VAL A 84 13.05 3.97 -11.54
N PHE A 85 11.79 4.28 -11.84
CA PHE A 85 10.69 4.38 -10.88
C PHE A 85 9.43 3.70 -11.41
N THR A 86 8.87 2.76 -10.66
CA THR A 86 7.60 2.09 -11.01
C THR A 86 6.44 2.47 -10.10
N SER A 87 6.68 3.32 -9.11
CA SER A 87 5.72 3.69 -8.07
C SER A 87 5.81 5.16 -7.72
N GLN A 88 4.65 5.80 -7.57
CA GLN A 88 4.56 7.18 -7.06
C GLN A 88 5.17 7.30 -5.65
N ARG A 89 5.06 6.26 -4.81
CA ARG A 89 5.64 6.28 -3.45
C ARG A 89 7.16 6.33 -3.48
N ALA A 90 7.79 5.61 -4.40
CA ALA A 90 9.25 5.71 -4.59
C ALA A 90 9.67 7.13 -5.01
N VAL A 91 8.87 7.78 -5.88
CA VAL A 91 9.11 9.17 -6.28
C VAL A 91 8.94 10.14 -5.11
N GLU A 92 7.93 9.95 -4.27
CA GLU A 92 7.70 10.81 -3.09
C GLU A 92 8.87 10.75 -2.10
N GLY A 93 9.30 9.54 -1.70
CA GLY A 93 10.43 9.37 -0.79
C GLY A 93 11.72 9.95 -1.38
N PHE A 94 11.96 9.72 -2.68
CA PHE A 94 13.09 10.30 -3.40
C PHE A 94 13.00 11.84 -3.46
N SER A 95 11.84 12.40 -3.77
CA SER A 95 11.62 13.86 -3.86
C SER A 95 11.90 14.52 -2.51
N ARG A 96 11.39 13.94 -1.42
CA ARG A 96 11.62 14.42 -0.07
C ARG A 96 13.12 14.46 0.26
N MET A 97 13.84 13.36 0.01
CA MET A 97 15.28 13.29 0.24
C MET A 97 16.07 14.32 -0.59
N ILE A 98 15.68 14.56 -1.85
CA ILE A 98 16.33 15.57 -2.69
C ILE A 98 16.09 16.99 -2.16
N VAL A 99 14.85 17.32 -1.81
CA VAL A 99 14.44 18.67 -1.38
C VAL A 99 14.99 18.98 0.01
N GLU A 100 14.87 18.06 0.96
CA GLU A 100 15.18 18.28 2.37
C GLU A 100 16.68 18.10 2.67
N GLU A 101 17.37 17.16 2.00
CA GLU A 101 18.72 16.74 2.41
C GLU A 101 19.82 17.02 1.37
N VAL A 102 19.55 16.87 0.06
CA VAL A 102 20.56 17.10 -0.98
C VAL A 102 20.65 18.57 -1.38
N GLY A 103 19.50 19.21 -1.54
CA GLY A 103 19.39 20.61 -1.95
C GLY A 103 19.63 20.85 -3.44
N GLN A 104 19.12 22.00 -3.89
CA GLN A 104 18.99 22.38 -5.29
C GLN A 104 20.31 22.40 -6.09
N ALA A 105 21.40 22.90 -5.49
CA ALA A 105 22.66 23.10 -6.22
C ALA A 105 23.31 21.76 -6.60
N LEU A 106 23.37 20.83 -5.64
CA LEU A 106 23.95 19.50 -5.85
C LEU A 106 23.06 18.63 -6.74
N SER A 107 21.74 18.66 -6.53
CA SER A 107 20.79 17.90 -7.36
C SER A 107 20.82 18.36 -8.82
N SER A 108 20.87 19.68 -9.05
CA SER A 108 20.95 20.24 -10.40
C SER A 108 22.21 19.81 -11.13
N GLU A 109 23.38 19.87 -10.48
CA GLU A 109 24.63 19.37 -11.06
C GLU A 109 24.58 17.86 -11.33
N ALA A 110 24.03 17.08 -10.40
CA ALA A 110 23.88 15.63 -10.56
C ALA A 110 22.90 15.24 -11.68
N SER A 111 21.95 16.12 -12.03
CA SER A 111 20.97 15.86 -13.08
C SER A 111 21.55 15.89 -14.50
N ARG A 112 22.76 16.43 -14.69
CA ARG A 112 23.40 16.48 -16.02
C ARG A 112 23.68 15.07 -16.52
N HIS A 113 23.14 14.74 -17.69
CA HIS A 113 23.28 13.43 -18.33
C HIS A 113 22.72 12.27 -17.48
N LEU A 114 21.70 12.54 -16.67
CA LEU A 114 20.94 11.55 -15.91
C LEU A 114 19.63 11.25 -16.65
N ALA A 115 19.36 9.96 -16.91
CA ALA A 115 18.07 9.54 -17.44
C ALA A 115 17.11 9.12 -16.30
N LEU A 116 15.86 9.55 -16.36
CA LEU A 116 14.79 9.19 -15.45
C LEU A 116 13.74 8.40 -16.22
N TYR A 117 13.37 7.24 -15.71
CA TYR A 117 12.41 6.34 -16.34
C TYR A 117 11.25 6.06 -15.39
N THR A 118 10.02 6.15 -15.88
CA THR A 118 8.81 5.93 -15.05
C THR A 118 7.83 4.96 -15.69
N VAL A 119 7.10 4.17 -14.90
CA VAL A 119 5.89 3.47 -15.37
C VAL A 119 4.67 4.34 -15.18
N GLY A 120 4.00 4.65 -16.28
CA GLY A 120 2.68 5.22 -16.34
C GLY A 120 2.61 6.73 -16.07
N PRO A 121 1.46 7.35 -16.43
CA PRO A 121 1.33 8.80 -16.43
C PRO A 121 1.29 9.40 -15.01
N ALA A 122 0.88 8.64 -14.00
CA ALA A 122 0.81 9.13 -12.63
C ALA A 122 2.22 9.30 -12.02
N THR A 123 3.06 8.27 -12.11
CA THR A 123 4.47 8.31 -11.68
C THR A 123 5.25 9.36 -12.48
N TYR A 124 5.03 9.44 -13.79
CA TYR A 124 5.65 10.46 -14.65
C TYR A 124 5.37 11.87 -14.16
N ARG A 125 4.10 12.23 -13.91
CA ARG A 125 3.73 13.58 -13.45
C ARG A 125 4.36 13.95 -12.12
N SER A 126 4.38 13.01 -11.18
CA SER A 126 5.02 13.20 -9.88
C SER A 126 6.52 13.49 -10.04
N LEU A 127 7.22 12.69 -10.85
CA LEU A 127 8.66 12.87 -11.06
C LEU A 127 9.00 14.10 -11.90
N ASP A 128 8.15 14.49 -12.86
CA ASP A 128 8.35 15.67 -13.70
C ASP A 128 8.32 16.98 -12.90
N THR A 129 7.52 17.01 -11.82
CA THR A 129 7.48 18.14 -10.89
C THR A 129 8.82 18.31 -10.16
N LEU A 130 9.39 17.20 -9.66
CA LEU A 130 10.72 17.21 -9.07
C LEU A 130 11.79 17.54 -10.12
N ARG A 131 11.68 16.98 -11.33
CA ARG A 131 12.65 17.22 -12.40
C ARG A 131 12.74 18.70 -12.76
N THR A 132 11.61 19.34 -12.98
CA THR A 132 11.55 20.75 -13.39
C THR A 132 12.10 21.67 -12.30
N SER A 133 11.91 21.31 -11.04
CA SER A 133 12.38 22.10 -9.91
C SER A 133 13.84 21.81 -9.55
N HIS A 134 14.24 20.55 -9.36
CA HIS A 134 15.51 20.14 -8.74
C HIS A 134 16.47 19.35 -9.64
N LEU A 135 16.00 18.79 -10.75
CA LEU A 135 16.82 17.99 -11.69
C LEU A 135 16.65 18.49 -13.15
N PRO A 136 16.87 19.79 -13.43
CA PRO A 136 16.45 20.42 -14.69
C PRO A 136 17.15 19.86 -15.94
N HIS A 137 18.32 19.23 -15.79
CA HIS A 137 19.09 18.68 -16.90
C HIS A 137 18.83 17.19 -17.15
N ALA A 138 18.01 16.54 -16.32
CA ALA A 138 17.69 15.13 -16.49
C ALA A 138 16.66 14.93 -17.61
N THR A 139 16.84 13.88 -18.41
CA THR A 139 15.84 13.44 -19.40
C THR A 139 14.82 12.56 -18.71
N LEU A 140 13.53 12.73 -19.02
CA LEU A 140 12.45 11.93 -18.43
C LEU A 140 11.67 11.18 -19.51
N ALA A 141 11.47 9.88 -19.32
CA ALA A 141 10.76 9.03 -20.26
C ALA A 141 9.84 8.01 -19.56
N GLY A 142 8.91 7.43 -20.31
CA GLY A 142 7.99 6.38 -19.82
C GLY A 142 6.59 6.85 -19.44
N LYS A 143 6.17 8.05 -19.86
CA LYS A 143 4.80 8.57 -19.64
C LYS A 143 3.72 7.58 -20.08
N ASP A 144 3.91 6.97 -21.25
CA ASP A 144 2.95 6.06 -21.88
C ASP A 144 3.29 4.57 -21.62
N ALA A 145 4.36 4.30 -20.87
CA ALA A 145 4.73 2.94 -20.50
C ALA A 145 3.85 2.46 -19.34
N GLY A 146 2.69 1.88 -19.65
CA GLY A 146 1.73 1.38 -18.66
C GLY A 146 2.16 0.14 -17.87
N THR A 147 3.22 -0.57 -18.27
CA THR A 147 3.72 -1.78 -17.60
C THR A 147 5.25 -1.80 -17.54
N GLY A 148 5.81 -2.69 -16.71
CA GLY A 148 7.25 -2.89 -16.61
C GLY A 148 7.88 -3.40 -17.89
N GLU A 149 7.18 -4.25 -18.64
CA GLU A 149 7.60 -4.78 -19.95
C GLU A 149 7.77 -3.64 -20.97
N MET A 150 6.75 -2.78 -21.09
CA MET A 150 6.81 -1.63 -22.01
C MET A 150 7.92 -0.66 -21.63
N LEU A 151 8.11 -0.42 -20.32
CA LEU A 151 9.19 0.44 -19.86
C LEU A 151 10.56 -0.18 -20.14
N ALA A 152 10.74 -1.47 -19.93
CA ALA A 152 12.01 -2.15 -20.19
C ALA A 152 12.41 -2.07 -21.67
N SER A 153 11.46 -2.31 -22.58
CA SER A 153 11.67 -2.13 -24.03
C SER A 153 12.04 -0.69 -24.39
N LEU A 154 11.36 0.30 -23.79
CA LEU A 154 11.69 1.71 -23.96
C LEU A 154 13.10 2.03 -23.46
N ILE A 155 13.50 1.50 -22.29
CA ILE A 155 14.83 1.71 -21.72
C ILE A 155 15.90 1.13 -22.63
N LEU A 156 15.73 -0.10 -23.14
CA LEU A 156 16.69 -0.71 -24.08
C LEU A 156 16.92 0.19 -25.29
N GLN A 157 15.85 0.66 -25.93
CA GLN A 157 15.96 1.52 -27.11
C GLN A 157 16.61 2.87 -26.77
N HIS A 158 16.12 3.57 -25.75
CA HIS A 158 16.58 4.91 -25.40
C HIS A 158 18.03 4.91 -24.88
N TYR A 159 18.35 4.00 -23.98
CA TYR A 159 19.66 3.97 -23.33
C TYR A 159 20.76 3.45 -24.27
N ASN A 160 20.46 2.47 -25.12
CA ASN A 160 21.42 1.95 -26.09
C ASN A 160 21.71 2.98 -27.19
N ASN A 161 20.69 3.71 -27.65
CA ASN A 161 20.87 4.79 -28.62
C ASN A 161 21.75 5.92 -28.08
N ASN A 162 21.53 6.34 -26.82
CA ASN A 162 22.33 7.42 -26.22
C ASN A 162 23.79 6.97 -25.99
N ASN A 163 24.03 5.73 -25.58
CA ASN A 163 25.38 5.21 -25.39
C ASN A 163 26.18 5.05 -26.70
N ASN A 164 25.50 4.97 -27.85
CA ASN A 164 26.14 4.94 -29.17
C ASN A 164 26.59 6.34 -29.64
N ASN A 165 26.15 7.42 -28.98
CA ASN A 165 26.66 8.77 -29.24
C ASN A 165 27.97 8.99 -28.48
N ASN A 166 29.05 9.35 -29.19
CA ASN A 166 30.44 9.39 -28.68
C ASN A 166 30.65 10.15 -27.34
N ASN A 167 29.82 11.13 -27.00
CA ASN A 167 30.01 11.97 -25.81
C ASN A 167 29.74 11.24 -24.48
N ASP A 168 28.71 10.40 -24.41
CA ASP A 168 28.39 9.65 -23.18
C ASP A 168 29.37 8.49 -22.96
N LEU A 169 29.91 7.96 -24.06
CA LEU A 169 30.88 6.87 -24.02
C LEU A 169 32.21 7.29 -23.41
N GLU A 170 32.73 8.47 -23.79
CA GLU A 170 33.94 9.02 -23.16
C GLU A 170 33.71 9.31 -21.67
N ARG A 171 32.56 9.89 -21.31
CA ARG A 171 32.19 10.11 -19.90
C ARG A 171 32.18 8.80 -19.12
N ASN A 172 31.56 7.76 -19.67
CA ASN A 172 31.46 6.45 -19.01
C ASN A 172 32.85 5.80 -18.86
N ARG A 173 33.74 5.93 -19.86
CA ARG A 173 35.14 5.49 -19.77
C ARG A 173 35.93 6.25 -18.70
N LEU A 174 35.77 7.57 -18.62
CA LEU A 174 36.42 8.41 -17.61
C LEU A 174 35.91 8.13 -16.20
N ALA A 175 34.62 7.81 -16.06
CA ALA A 175 34.04 7.40 -14.79
C ALA A 175 34.61 6.04 -14.34
N ALA A 176 34.68 5.06 -15.26
CA ALA A 176 35.27 3.75 -15.00
C ALA A 176 36.74 3.84 -14.57
N ALA A 177 37.54 4.67 -15.25
CA ALA A 177 38.96 4.88 -14.92
C ALA A 177 39.19 5.51 -13.53
N LYS A 178 38.21 6.26 -12.99
CA LYS A 178 38.28 6.83 -11.64
C LYS A 178 37.79 5.89 -10.53
N SER A 179 37.18 4.77 -10.89
CA SER A 179 36.70 3.75 -9.96
C SER A 179 37.66 2.55 -9.81
N GLU A 180 38.67 2.42 -10.65
CA GLU A 180 39.63 1.30 -10.64
C GLU A 180 40.93 1.58 -9.86
N GLU A 181 40.84 1.77 -8.54
CA GLU A 181 41.96 1.48 -7.61
C GLU A 181 41.87 0.06 -7.02
N GLY A 182 41.01 -0.80 -7.58
CA GLY A 182 40.82 -2.20 -7.13
C GLY A 182 40.63 -3.18 -8.29
N ASN A 183 41.75 -3.74 -8.75
CA ASN A 183 41.97 -5.01 -9.47
C ASN A 183 40.83 -5.59 -10.35
N GLY A 184 40.99 -5.51 -11.68
CA GLY A 184 40.30 -6.42 -12.62
C GLY A 184 40.19 -5.90 -14.05
N GLY A 185 41.21 -6.14 -14.87
CA GLY A 185 41.26 -5.76 -16.28
C GLY A 185 40.07 -6.29 -17.11
N GLY A 186 39.41 -5.37 -17.80
CA GLY A 186 38.36 -5.67 -18.76
C GLY A 186 38.10 -4.47 -19.67
N SER A 187 38.95 -4.31 -20.68
CA SER A 187 38.72 -3.41 -21.83
C SER A 187 37.40 -3.81 -22.51
N GLY A 188 36.35 -3.03 -22.28
CA GLY A 188 35.03 -3.27 -22.85
C GLY A 188 34.15 -2.05 -22.63
N ASN A 189 33.35 -1.72 -23.63
CA ASN A 189 32.47 -0.57 -23.74
C ASN A 189 31.34 -0.60 -22.65
N ARG A 190 31.69 -0.48 -21.37
CA ARG A 190 30.74 -0.73 -20.26
C ARG A 190 29.80 0.46 -20.09
N LYS A 191 28.54 0.20 -20.44
CA LYS A 191 27.38 1.00 -20.05
C LYS A 191 27.32 1.14 -18.53
N LEU A 192 26.96 2.34 -18.06
CA LEU A 192 26.70 2.52 -16.63
C LEU A 192 25.40 1.79 -16.25
N PRO A 193 25.34 1.14 -15.09
CA PRO A 193 24.10 0.54 -14.60
C PRO A 193 23.00 1.59 -14.38
N LEU A 194 21.76 1.11 -14.30
CA LEU A 194 20.61 1.88 -13.85
C LEU A 194 20.34 1.57 -12.38
N LEU A 195 19.96 2.59 -11.61
CA LEU A 195 19.52 2.43 -10.24
C LEU A 195 17.99 2.39 -10.20
N PHE A 196 17.43 1.26 -9.79
CA PHE A 196 16.00 1.06 -9.75
C PHE A 196 15.47 1.26 -8.32
N LEU A 197 14.74 2.36 -8.09
CA LEU A 197 14.13 2.67 -6.80
C LEU A 197 12.73 2.06 -6.73
N VAL A 198 12.58 1.03 -5.90
CA VAL A 198 11.40 0.15 -5.84
C VAL A 198 10.76 0.11 -4.46
N GLY A 199 9.52 -0.36 -4.41
CA GLY A 199 8.93 -0.85 -3.16
C GLY A 199 9.37 -2.28 -2.89
N GLU A 200 9.28 -2.75 -1.64
CA GLU A 200 9.60 -4.13 -1.26
C GLU A 200 8.83 -5.18 -2.08
N THR A 201 7.58 -4.87 -2.43
CA THR A 201 6.76 -5.69 -3.32
C THR A 201 6.79 -5.09 -4.72
N HIS A 202 7.56 -5.68 -5.62
CA HIS A 202 7.62 -5.32 -7.03
C HIS A 202 7.80 -6.55 -7.93
N ARG A 203 7.48 -6.40 -9.21
CA ARG A 203 7.75 -7.43 -10.22
C ARG A 203 9.16 -7.24 -10.77
N ASP A 204 9.85 -8.35 -11.02
CA ASP A 204 11.22 -8.40 -11.51
C ASP A 204 11.34 -8.34 -13.05
N VAL A 205 10.27 -7.91 -13.73
CA VAL A 205 10.21 -7.87 -15.20
C VAL A 205 11.28 -6.96 -15.79
N ILE A 206 11.48 -5.76 -15.21
CA ILE A 206 12.48 -4.80 -15.68
C ILE A 206 13.90 -5.38 -15.59
N PRO A 207 14.41 -5.79 -14.42
CA PRO A 207 15.76 -6.36 -14.32
C PRO A 207 15.91 -7.61 -15.19
N LYS A 208 14.92 -8.52 -15.22
CA LYS A 208 14.95 -9.71 -16.09
C LYS A 208 15.08 -9.36 -17.58
N THR A 209 14.33 -8.35 -18.03
CA THR A 209 14.34 -7.94 -19.45
C THR A 209 15.66 -7.25 -19.80
N LEU A 210 16.11 -6.30 -18.99
CA LEU A 210 17.31 -5.49 -19.26
C LEU A 210 18.62 -6.29 -19.15
N MET A 211 18.63 -7.33 -18.29
CA MET A 211 19.80 -8.17 -18.03
C MET A 211 19.72 -9.55 -18.70
N SER A 212 18.73 -9.77 -19.59
CA SER A 212 18.53 -11.06 -20.24
C SER A 212 19.77 -11.54 -21.00
N ALA A 213 20.11 -12.82 -20.83
CA ALA A 213 21.19 -13.46 -21.59
C ALA A 213 20.85 -13.64 -23.08
N GLU A 214 19.58 -13.49 -23.45
CA GLU A 214 19.12 -13.52 -24.84
C GLU A 214 19.46 -12.23 -25.59
N LEU A 215 19.70 -11.13 -24.88
CA LEU A 215 20.15 -9.88 -25.49
C LEU A 215 21.64 -9.94 -25.88
N PRO A 216 22.04 -9.27 -26.97
CA PRO A 216 23.45 -9.03 -27.29
C PRO A 216 24.20 -8.43 -26.11
N ALA A 217 25.44 -8.86 -25.87
CA ALA A 217 26.21 -8.46 -24.69
C ALA A 217 26.43 -6.94 -24.60
N ASP A 218 26.52 -6.27 -25.74
CA ASP A 218 26.65 -4.83 -25.88
C ASP A 218 25.32 -4.09 -25.68
N GLU A 219 24.16 -4.75 -25.79
CA GLU A 219 22.83 -4.17 -25.54
C GLU A 219 22.33 -4.31 -24.10
N ARG A 220 22.88 -5.27 -23.34
CA ARG A 220 22.51 -5.51 -21.95
C ARG A 220 22.76 -4.29 -21.06
N ILE A 221 21.84 -4.07 -20.12
CA ILE A 221 21.91 -2.97 -19.15
C ILE A 221 21.79 -3.56 -17.75
N HIS A 222 22.81 -3.33 -16.92
CA HIS A 222 22.79 -3.77 -15.54
C HIS A 222 21.86 -2.90 -14.70
N VAL A 223 21.16 -3.50 -13.74
CA VAL A 223 20.20 -2.83 -12.87
C VAL A 223 20.57 -3.13 -11.41
N ASP A 224 20.89 -2.08 -10.64
CA ASP A 224 21.02 -2.17 -9.19
C ASP A 224 19.66 -1.82 -8.58
N GLU A 225 19.07 -2.73 -7.79
CA GLU A 225 17.77 -2.53 -7.15
C GLU A 225 17.92 -2.03 -5.72
N VAL A 226 17.15 -1.00 -5.37
CA VAL A 226 17.10 -0.45 -4.01
C VAL A 226 15.66 -0.28 -3.58
N VAL A 227 15.29 -0.98 -2.51
CA VAL A 227 13.99 -0.82 -1.85
C VAL A 227 13.99 0.48 -1.06
N VAL A 228 13.16 1.44 -1.48
CA VAL A 228 13.05 2.77 -0.85
C VAL A 228 11.77 2.98 -0.05
N TYR A 229 10.83 2.04 -0.14
CA TYR A 229 9.67 2.01 0.73
C TYR A 229 9.15 0.59 0.91
N ARG A 230 8.45 0.36 2.02
CA ARG A 230 7.79 -0.90 2.33
C ARG A 230 6.32 -0.63 2.62
N THR A 231 5.46 -1.55 2.21
CA THR A 231 4.04 -1.50 2.57
C THR A 231 3.81 -2.48 3.69
N GLY A 232 3.51 -1.96 4.88
CA GLY A 232 3.32 -2.74 6.08
C GLY A 232 1.93 -2.53 6.68
N VAL A 233 1.62 -3.30 7.72
CA VAL A 233 0.47 -3.03 8.57
C VAL A 233 0.78 -1.81 9.44
N MET A 234 -0.17 -0.87 9.58
CA MET A 234 0.01 0.30 10.44
C MET A 234 0.28 -0.10 11.88
N GLU A 235 1.25 0.54 12.51
CA GLU A 235 1.60 0.26 13.90
C GLU A 235 0.42 0.54 14.86
N SER A 236 -0.33 1.61 14.59
CA SER A 236 -1.54 1.97 15.34
C SER A 236 -2.73 1.05 15.08
N PHE A 237 -2.71 0.23 14.02
CA PHE A 237 -3.85 -0.59 13.62
C PHE A 237 -4.32 -1.49 14.77
N ARG A 238 -3.37 -2.10 15.50
CA ARG A 238 -3.70 -3.04 16.59
C ARG A 238 -4.52 -2.38 17.69
N GLU A 239 -4.06 -1.21 18.13
CA GLU A 239 -4.67 -0.47 19.23
C GLU A 239 -5.97 0.19 18.78
N GLU A 240 -6.00 0.77 17.59
CA GLU A 240 -7.18 1.41 17.00
C GLU A 240 -8.29 0.39 16.75
N PHE A 241 -7.97 -0.76 16.15
CA PHE A 241 -8.95 -1.82 15.94
C PHE A 241 -9.47 -2.38 17.26
N ARG A 242 -8.59 -2.71 18.22
CA ARG A 242 -9.01 -3.22 19.54
C ARG A 242 -9.88 -2.20 20.28
N SER A 243 -9.43 -0.94 20.39
CA SER A 243 -10.17 0.10 21.10
C SER A 243 -11.52 0.38 20.46
N THR A 244 -11.58 0.42 19.13
CA THR A 244 -12.84 0.60 18.40
C THR A 244 -13.78 -0.58 18.65
N LEU A 245 -13.25 -1.80 18.56
CA LEU A 245 -14.00 -3.02 18.77
C LEU A 245 -14.57 -3.10 20.21
N GLU A 246 -13.77 -2.77 21.23
CA GLU A 246 -14.21 -2.70 22.63
C GLU A 246 -15.30 -1.63 22.83
N LYS A 247 -15.15 -0.44 22.23
CA LYS A 247 -16.15 0.63 22.30
C LYS A 247 -17.48 0.25 21.67
N VAL A 248 -17.46 -0.39 20.50
CA VAL A 248 -18.70 -0.77 19.80
C VAL A 248 -19.37 -1.98 20.42
N MET A 249 -18.60 -2.86 21.06
CA MET A 249 -19.12 -4.05 21.74
C MET A 249 -19.61 -3.78 23.15
N GLY A 250 -19.04 -2.81 23.88
CA GLY A 250 -19.48 -2.36 25.21
C GLY A 250 -19.40 -3.41 26.34
N ASP A 251 -19.00 -2.97 27.54
CA ASP A 251 -19.16 -3.75 28.77
C ASP A 251 -20.62 -3.66 29.26
N ASP A 252 -21.33 -4.77 29.11
CA ASP A 252 -22.65 -5.05 29.67
C ASP A 252 -22.55 -5.35 31.18
N ASP A 253 -21.91 -4.46 31.93
CA ASP A 253 -21.81 -4.50 33.41
C ASP A 253 -22.78 -3.48 34.04
N GLY A 254 -24.03 -3.51 33.57
CA GLY A 254 -25.11 -2.68 34.09
C GLY A 254 -26.38 -3.50 34.25
N ASP A 255 -26.52 -4.10 35.43
CA ASP A 255 -27.72 -4.62 36.08
C ASP A 255 -28.74 -5.45 35.26
N ASP A 256 -28.92 -6.67 35.75
CA ASP A 256 -30.08 -7.54 35.58
C ASP A 256 -31.38 -6.79 35.92
N ASP A 257 -31.90 -6.02 34.98
CA ASP A 257 -33.24 -5.45 35.02
C ASP A 257 -33.97 -5.79 33.71
N GLY A 258 -34.38 -7.06 33.59
CA GLY A 258 -35.72 -7.45 33.15
C GLY A 258 -36.24 -7.08 31.75
N ASP A 259 -35.49 -6.40 30.89
CA ASP A 259 -35.88 -6.12 29.50
C ASP A 259 -34.73 -6.42 28.54
N GLY A 260 -35.00 -7.30 27.57
CA GLY A 260 -34.00 -7.92 26.71
C GLY A 260 -33.36 -6.95 25.72
N SER A 261 -32.44 -6.10 26.19
CA SER A 261 -31.68 -5.19 25.34
C SER A 261 -30.88 -6.02 24.33
N ARG A 262 -31.39 -6.04 23.10
CA ARG A 262 -30.94 -6.91 22.01
C ARG A 262 -29.59 -6.36 21.53
N ARG A 263 -28.49 -7.02 21.90
CA ARG A 263 -27.15 -6.66 21.43
C ARG A 263 -27.16 -6.51 19.91
N ARG A 264 -26.77 -5.32 19.43
CA ARG A 264 -26.71 -5.02 18.00
C ARG A 264 -25.52 -5.73 17.36
N PRO A 265 -25.66 -6.27 16.13
CA PRO A 265 -24.54 -6.88 15.43
C PRO A 265 -23.48 -5.83 15.06
N VAL A 266 -22.23 -6.25 15.07
CA VAL A 266 -21.05 -5.50 14.64
C VAL A 266 -20.45 -6.23 13.45
N TRP A 267 -20.21 -5.50 12.37
CA TRP A 267 -19.60 -6.06 11.15
C TRP A 267 -18.15 -5.61 11.02
N VAL A 268 -17.26 -6.55 10.72
CA VAL A 268 -15.86 -6.30 10.36
C VAL A 268 -15.68 -6.66 8.91
N VAL A 269 -15.39 -5.67 8.07
CA VAL A 269 -15.20 -5.83 6.63
C VAL A 269 -13.72 -5.84 6.28
N VAL A 270 -13.24 -6.93 5.69
CA VAL A 270 -11.84 -7.13 5.33
C VAL A 270 -11.62 -6.95 3.83
N PHE A 271 -10.70 -6.06 3.47
CA PHE A 271 -10.47 -5.65 2.08
C PHE A 271 -9.28 -6.33 1.40
N SER A 272 -8.44 -7.05 2.13
CA SER A 272 -7.26 -7.69 1.55
C SER A 272 -6.72 -8.82 2.44
N PRO A 273 -5.89 -9.74 1.89
CA PRO A 273 -5.14 -10.72 2.65
C PRO A 273 -4.34 -10.15 3.82
N THR A 274 -3.71 -8.98 3.64
CA THR A 274 -2.97 -8.31 4.72
C THR A 274 -3.88 -7.84 5.85
N GLY A 275 -5.09 -7.37 5.51
CA GLY A 275 -6.14 -7.07 6.49
C GLY A 275 -6.59 -8.30 7.26
N CYS A 276 -6.68 -9.47 6.61
CA CYS A 276 -6.97 -10.73 7.30
C CYS A 276 -5.89 -11.06 8.32
N ASP A 277 -4.62 -11.01 7.90
CA ASP A 277 -3.47 -11.31 8.77
C ASP A 277 -3.49 -10.44 10.04
N ALA A 278 -3.73 -9.14 9.88
CA ALA A 278 -3.75 -8.19 10.98
C ALA A 278 -4.98 -8.36 11.89
N MET A 279 -6.16 -8.62 11.31
CA MET A 279 -7.41 -8.80 12.03
C MET A 279 -7.41 -10.08 12.90
N VAL A 280 -6.98 -11.22 12.34
CA VAL A 280 -7.05 -12.53 13.01
C VAL A 280 -6.21 -12.56 14.28
N ASP A 281 -5.05 -11.91 14.27
CA ASP A 281 -4.18 -11.76 15.44
C ASP A 281 -4.91 -11.04 16.59
N ILE A 282 -5.68 -10.00 16.30
CA ILE A 282 -6.37 -9.18 17.31
C ILE A 282 -7.64 -9.85 17.82
N LEU A 283 -8.43 -10.46 16.92
CA LEU A 283 -9.63 -11.21 17.30
C LEU A 283 -9.28 -12.55 17.97
N GLY A 284 -8.01 -12.98 17.91
CA GLY A 284 -7.53 -14.26 18.43
C GLY A 284 -8.14 -15.48 17.76
N ILE A 285 -8.68 -15.35 16.54
CA ILE A 285 -9.48 -16.41 15.88
C ILE A 285 -8.61 -17.56 15.34
N ALA A 286 -7.28 -17.52 15.54
CA ALA A 286 -6.40 -18.58 15.05
C ALA A 286 -6.70 -19.93 15.75
N ALA A 287 -7.15 -20.92 14.98
CA ALA A 287 -7.18 -22.30 15.42
C ALA A 287 -5.74 -22.79 15.65
N ALA A 288 -5.47 -23.33 16.84
CA ALA A 288 -4.20 -23.94 17.18
C ALA A 288 -3.82 -24.99 16.12
N ARG A 289 -2.77 -24.72 15.32
CA ARG A 289 -2.18 -25.70 14.38
C ARG A 289 -1.04 -26.49 15.01
N ASP A 290 -1.07 -26.70 16.33
CA ASP A 290 -0.16 -27.63 16.99
C ASP A 290 -0.97 -28.73 17.67
N GLY A 291 -0.79 -29.96 17.16
CA GLY A 291 -1.72 -31.06 17.33
C GLY A 291 -1.93 -31.51 18.77
N LEU A 292 -3.05 -31.10 19.36
CA LEU A 292 -3.73 -31.81 20.43
C LEU A 292 -5.25 -31.65 20.22
N GLU A 293 -5.87 -32.77 19.87
CA GLU A 293 -7.27 -33.21 20.07
C GLU A 293 -8.39 -32.15 20.19
N ASP A 294 -9.35 -32.26 19.26
CA ASP A 294 -10.78 -31.97 19.41
C ASP A 294 -11.15 -30.85 20.40
N ARG A 295 -10.85 -29.61 20.01
CA ARG A 295 -11.59 -28.44 20.46
C ARG A 295 -12.24 -27.81 19.24
N GLU A 296 -13.56 -27.95 19.15
CA GLU A 296 -14.42 -27.17 18.25
C GLU A 296 -13.89 -25.74 18.12
N ALA A 297 -13.72 -25.26 16.89
CA ALA A 297 -13.20 -23.94 16.55
C ALA A 297 -13.95 -22.84 17.32
N SER A 298 -13.42 -22.51 18.50
CA SER A 298 -13.93 -21.53 19.45
C SER A 298 -12.78 -20.62 19.79
N CYS A 299 -12.77 -19.45 19.19
CA CYS A 299 -11.68 -18.50 19.24
C CYS A 299 -12.25 -17.08 19.10
N VAL A 300 -11.97 -16.09 19.96
CA VAL A 300 -11.23 -16.03 21.24
C VAL A 300 -11.90 -15.02 22.20
N GLN A 301 -11.64 -15.23 23.49
CA GLN A 301 -11.95 -14.37 24.62
C GLN A 301 -11.23 -13.00 24.56
N VAL A 302 -11.99 -11.93 24.36
CA VAL A 302 -11.79 -10.70 25.16
C VAL A 302 -12.66 -10.91 26.39
N GLY A 303 -12.08 -11.11 27.57
CA GLY A 303 -12.82 -11.39 28.80
C GLY A 303 -13.40 -12.81 28.92
N ASN A 304 -13.55 -13.28 30.16
CA ASN A 304 -13.72 -14.69 30.53
C ASN A 304 -15.07 -15.36 30.15
N ASN A 305 -15.80 -14.86 29.14
CA ASN A 305 -17.16 -15.29 28.83
C ASN A 305 -17.32 -15.84 27.41
N ARG A 306 -17.53 -17.15 27.31
CA ARG A 306 -17.95 -17.95 26.11
C ARG A 306 -19.21 -17.45 25.38
N ARG A 307 -19.82 -16.33 25.80
CA ARG A 307 -21.07 -15.76 25.25
C ARG A 307 -20.87 -14.63 24.23
N ARG A 308 -19.67 -14.09 24.06
CA ARG A 308 -19.39 -12.88 23.22
C ARG A 308 -19.45 -13.09 21.69
N ARG A 309 -19.64 -14.32 21.18
CA ARG A 309 -19.50 -14.66 19.74
C ARG A 309 -20.73 -14.33 18.86
N ARG A 310 -21.91 -14.05 19.41
CA ARG A 310 -23.15 -13.97 18.59
C ARG A 310 -23.34 -12.65 17.84
N ASP A 311 -22.51 -11.65 18.10
CA ASP A 311 -22.76 -10.27 17.62
C ASP A 311 -21.57 -9.64 16.87
N CYS A 312 -20.49 -10.37 16.57
CA CYS A 312 -19.41 -9.89 15.70
C CYS A 312 -19.32 -10.77 14.45
N TYR A 313 -19.50 -10.16 13.28
CA TYR A 313 -19.56 -10.84 11.97
C TYR A 313 -18.43 -10.37 11.06
N ILE A 314 -17.90 -11.27 10.24
CA ILE A 314 -16.79 -11.01 9.32
C ILE A 314 -17.33 -11.05 7.88
N ALA A 315 -17.18 -9.93 7.18
CA ALA A 315 -17.43 -9.83 5.74
C ALA A 315 -16.10 -9.70 4.99
N THR A 316 -15.94 -10.41 3.88
CA THR A 316 -14.79 -10.24 2.98
C THR A 316 -15.21 -9.58 1.67
N ILE A 317 -14.35 -8.69 1.15
CA ILE A 317 -14.59 -7.96 -0.10
C ILE A 317 -14.67 -8.84 -1.35
N GLY A 318 -14.17 -10.07 -1.28
CA GLY A 318 -14.20 -11.00 -2.40
C GLY A 318 -13.43 -12.31 -2.16
N PRO A 319 -13.45 -13.23 -3.16
CA PRO A 319 -12.97 -14.59 -3.01
C PRO A 319 -11.51 -14.72 -2.60
N THR A 320 -10.61 -13.87 -3.12
CA THR A 320 -9.18 -13.90 -2.77
C THR A 320 -8.96 -13.68 -1.27
N THR A 321 -9.68 -12.72 -0.67
CA THR A 321 -9.58 -12.40 0.76
C THR A 321 -10.21 -13.51 1.60
N ARG A 322 -11.37 -14.03 1.18
CA ARG A 322 -12.02 -15.19 1.81
C ARG A 322 -11.12 -16.43 1.83
N ASP A 323 -10.57 -16.79 0.67
CA ASP A 323 -9.76 -18.00 0.53
C ASP A 323 -8.47 -17.88 1.34
N HIS A 324 -7.88 -16.69 1.42
CA HIS A 324 -6.75 -16.44 2.32
C HIS A 324 -7.13 -16.66 3.79
N LEU A 325 -8.28 -16.14 4.24
CA LEU A 325 -8.77 -16.31 5.61
C LEU A 325 -9.02 -17.80 5.94
N ARG A 326 -9.66 -18.54 5.03
CA ARG A 326 -9.96 -19.96 5.17
C ARG A 326 -8.69 -20.83 5.15
N LEU A 327 -7.87 -20.69 4.11
CA LEU A 327 -6.72 -21.59 3.88
C LEU A 327 -5.58 -21.36 4.88
N LYS A 328 -5.35 -20.10 5.27
CA LYS A 328 -4.25 -19.73 6.17
C LYS A 328 -4.64 -19.92 7.64
N PHE A 329 -5.84 -19.47 8.03
CA PHE A 329 -6.23 -19.39 9.44
C PHE A 329 -7.34 -20.38 9.85
N GLY A 330 -7.97 -21.08 8.89
CA GLY A 330 -9.10 -21.96 9.18
C GLY A 330 -10.36 -21.19 9.61
N VAL A 331 -10.44 -19.90 9.28
CA VAL A 331 -11.54 -19.02 9.68
C VAL A 331 -12.50 -18.86 8.51
N GLU A 332 -13.76 -19.14 8.77
CA GLU A 332 -14.85 -18.98 7.80
C GLU A 332 -15.48 -17.59 8.00
N PRO A 333 -15.46 -16.69 7.00
CA PRO A 333 -16.19 -15.44 7.11
C PRO A 333 -17.69 -15.67 7.01
N ASP A 334 -18.48 -14.88 7.75
CA ASP A 334 -19.94 -14.94 7.71
C ASP A 334 -20.50 -14.60 6.33
N VAL A 335 -19.80 -13.74 5.57
CA VAL A 335 -20.17 -13.48 4.18
C VAL A 335 -18.98 -13.09 3.30
N CYS A 336 -19.07 -13.45 2.02
CA CYS A 336 -18.16 -13.00 0.97
C CYS A 336 -18.93 -12.26 -0.10
N ALA A 337 -18.55 -11.01 -0.38
CA ALA A 337 -19.16 -10.23 -1.44
C ALA A 337 -18.88 -10.86 -2.82
N GLU A 338 -19.90 -10.89 -3.69
CA GLU A 338 -19.75 -11.33 -5.08
C GLU A 338 -19.00 -10.30 -5.93
N LYS A 339 -19.18 -9.01 -5.60
CA LYS A 339 -18.57 -7.88 -6.28
C LYS A 339 -17.77 -7.05 -5.28
N PRO A 340 -16.52 -6.67 -5.61
CA PRO A 340 -15.69 -5.85 -4.73
C PRO A 340 -16.11 -4.37 -4.79
N SER A 341 -17.35 -4.08 -4.40
CA SER A 341 -17.96 -2.74 -4.43
C SER A 341 -18.76 -2.48 -3.15
N PRO A 342 -19.09 -1.21 -2.84
CA PRO A 342 -19.99 -0.88 -1.73
C PRO A 342 -21.30 -1.65 -1.79
N ASP A 343 -21.96 -1.69 -2.94
CA ASP A 343 -23.21 -2.47 -3.12
C ASP A 343 -23.02 -3.97 -2.92
N GLY A 344 -21.89 -4.53 -3.36
CA GLY A 344 -21.60 -5.95 -3.22
C GLY A 344 -21.39 -6.36 -1.77
N VAL A 345 -20.66 -5.57 -0.99
CA VAL A 345 -20.44 -5.81 0.44
C VAL A 345 -21.71 -5.55 1.23
N GLY A 346 -22.37 -4.42 1.00
CA GLY A 346 -23.57 -4.05 1.72
C GLY A 346 -24.74 -5.00 1.49
N GLY A 347 -24.98 -5.39 0.24
CA GLY A 347 -26.02 -6.36 -0.09
C GLY A 347 -25.74 -7.74 0.52
N ALA A 348 -24.48 -8.15 0.59
CA ALA A 348 -24.06 -9.38 1.25
C ALA A 348 -24.33 -9.34 2.77
N ILE A 349 -24.04 -8.21 3.43
CA ILE A 349 -24.35 -7.98 4.85
C ILE A 349 -25.86 -8.00 5.09
N GLU A 350 -26.64 -7.28 4.27
CA GLU A 350 -28.11 -7.20 4.39
C GLU A 350 -28.78 -8.58 4.24
N MET A 351 -28.24 -9.45 3.38
CA MET A 351 -28.74 -10.81 3.21
C MET A 351 -28.60 -11.65 4.49
N VAL A 352 -27.44 -11.59 5.15
CA VAL A 352 -27.22 -12.30 6.42
C VAL A 352 -28.10 -11.72 7.53
N MET A 353 -28.23 -10.40 7.56
CA MET A 353 -29.08 -9.69 8.53
C MET A 353 -30.56 -10.05 8.36
N GLY A 354 -31.04 -10.17 7.12
CA GLY A 354 -32.41 -10.59 6.79
C GLY A 354 -32.70 -12.04 7.21
N ALA A 355 -31.83 -12.98 6.85
CA ALA A 355 -31.97 -14.39 7.24
C ALA A 355 -32.03 -14.57 8.77
N ARG A 356 -31.23 -13.80 9.53
CA ARG A 356 -31.25 -13.81 11.00
C ARG A 356 -32.54 -13.23 11.59
N ALA A 357 -33.23 -12.35 10.87
CA ALA A 357 -34.52 -11.83 11.29
C ALA A 357 -35.62 -12.88 11.11
N GLU A 358 -35.60 -13.61 9.98
CA GLU A 358 -36.55 -14.69 9.66
C GLU A 358 -36.39 -15.91 10.58
N GLU A 359 -35.18 -16.29 10.98
CA GLU A 359 -34.94 -17.38 11.93
C GLU A 359 -35.44 -17.11 13.37
N LYS A 360 -35.81 -15.85 13.67
CA LYS A 360 -36.26 -15.41 14.99
C LYS A 360 -37.77 -15.14 15.08
N GLU A 361 -38.49 -15.16 13.97
CA GLU A 361 -39.95 -15.23 13.90
C GLU A 361 -40.41 -16.69 13.91
#